data_AF-A0A2N0VUA8-F1
#
_entry.id   AF-A0A2N0VUA8-F1
#
_cell.length_a   1.000
_cell.length_b   1.000
_cell.length_c   1.000
_cell.angle_alpha   90.00
_cell.angle_beta   90.00
_cell.angle_gamma   90.00
#
_symmetry.space_group_name_H-M   'P 1'
#
loop_
_entity.id
_entity.type
_entity.pdbx_description
1 polymer ?
#
loop_
_entity_poly.entity_id
_entity_poly.type
_entity_poly.pdbx_seq_one_letter_code
_entity_poly.pdbx_strand_id
1 'polypeptide(L)'
;MEPERLRITQDLISFISVLSNQISLSTRKGLNDLSKIQEQSLLRVINKVFDKKFVDLNDESPNFPGYDYGDDTNLVGLQMTATKKSEKITHTLTKIKKNKNITSKYTSLWFFILSVDSPKRKSIPVDGLSIIHLNLSSIIDAIRKLEIKEQQECLDLIKEEYKKYFQNEKQDHEVDSIFKRKTPVSIPNDMTLFCDSLNISMWYPNDINEGYIKVHGILTRFRDKLRDCRIESREALEGILREIPYPQGLNDKMEVDKDKLYGRLNIRIQNSYIMDGYISDLEINELLDTQEEPAGWYEENGESYLMMLEKIILNYKCFEPEMNLYMALIKFYEKYHSIEEFMLAILNSDFSLLSDGEIMV
;
A
#
# COMPACT_ATOMS: atom_id res chain seq x y z
N MET A 1 -9.65 22.80 15.77
CA MET A 1 -10.67 21.94 15.14
C MET A 1 -10.15 21.62 13.76
N GLU A 2 -10.15 20.36 13.36
CA GLU A 2 -9.70 19.97 12.01
C GLU A 2 -10.74 20.46 10.98
N PRO A 3 -10.34 21.14 9.88
CA PRO A 3 -11.27 21.66 8.88
C PRO A 3 -12.16 20.54 8.34
N GLU A 4 -13.46 20.77 8.22
CA GLU A 4 -14.42 19.71 7.85
C GLU A 4 -14.06 19.01 6.52
N ARG A 5 -13.55 19.77 5.54
CA ARG A 5 -13.03 19.22 4.26
C ARG A 5 -11.80 18.34 4.46
N LEU A 6 -10.91 18.71 5.38
CA LEU A 6 -9.71 17.92 5.70
C LEU A 6 -10.13 16.61 6.37
N ARG A 7 -11.01 16.69 7.37
CA ARG A 7 -11.60 15.52 8.04
C ARG A 7 -12.28 14.57 7.06
N ILE A 8 -13.11 15.09 6.14
CA ILE A 8 -13.77 14.27 5.11
C ILE A 8 -12.73 13.64 4.18
N THR A 9 -11.75 14.41 3.73
CA THR A 9 -10.69 13.90 2.83
C THR A 9 -9.88 12.79 3.49
N GLN A 10 -9.50 12.97 4.76
CA GLN A 10 -8.78 11.94 5.51
C GLN A 10 -9.66 10.70 5.75
N ASP A 11 -10.94 10.88 6.13
CA ASP A 11 -11.90 9.76 6.28
C ASP A 11 -12.00 8.94 4.97
N LEU A 12 -12.04 9.62 3.81
CA LEU A 12 -12.06 8.97 2.50
C LEU A 12 -10.74 8.26 2.17
N ILE A 13 -9.59 8.87 2.46
CA ILE A 13 -8.27 8.25 2.29
C ILE A 13 -8.17 6.99 3.15
N SER A 14 -8.56 7.07 4.42
CA SER A 14 -8.56 5.93 5.34
C SER A 14 -9.42 4.79 4.81
N PHE A 15 -10.66 5.08 4.41
CA PHE A 15 -11.57 4.10 3.82
C PHE A 15 -10.98 3.42 2.57
N ILE A 16 -10.52 4.21 1.59
CA ILE A 16 -9.99 3.70 0.32
C ILE A 16 -8.77 2.81 0.56
N SER A 17 -7.90 3.21 1.48
CA SER A 17 -6.71 2.45 1.80
C SER A 17 -7.04 1.14 2.52
N VAL A 18 -8.02 1.11 3.44
CA VAL A 18 -8.56 -0.12 4.04
C VAL A 18 -9.12 -1.06 2.96
N LEU A 19 -9.97 -0.53 2.08
CA LEU A 19 -10.60 -1.29 1.00
C LEU A 19 -9.56 -1.88 0.05
N SER A 20 -8.58 -1.09 -0.37
CA SER A 20 -7.48 -1.51 -1.25
C SER A 20 -6.69 -2.68 -0.63
N ASN A 21 -6.36 -2.59 0.66
CA ASN A 21 -5.62 -3.63 1.35
C ASN A 21 -6.43 -4.92 1.47
N GLN A 22 -7.71 -4.83 1.83
CA GLN A 22 -8.59 -6.01 1.93
C GLN A 22 -8.75 -6.72 0.58
N ILE A 23 -8.91 -5.97 -0.52
CA ILE A 23 -8.98 -6.54 -1.87
C ILE A 23 -7.66 -7.24 -2.22
N SER A 24 -6.51 -6.63 -1.90
CA SER A 24 -5.19 -7.22 -2.10
C SER A 24 -5.03 -8.54 -1.33
N LEU A 25 -5.37 -8.57 -0.04
CA LEU A 25 -5.28 -9.76 0.82
C LEU A 25 -6.23 -10.87 0.35
N SER A 26 -7.46 -10.53 -0.03
CA SER A 26 -8.46 -11.49 -0.51
C SER A 26 -8.04 -12.14 -1.82
N THR A 27 -7.46 -11.34 -2.73
CA THR A 27 -6.89 -11.80 -4.00
C THR A 27 -5.73 -12.78 -3.77
N ARG A 28 -4.84 -12.49 -2.81
CA ARG A 28 -3.72 -13.40 -2.44
C ARG A 28 -4.19 -14.73 -1.85
N LYS A 29 -5.32 -14.74 -1.12
CA LYS A 29 -5.91 -15.94 -0.52
C LYS A 29 -6.83 -16.73 -1.45
N GLY A 30 -7.06 -16.27 -2.68
CA GLY A 30 -7.97 -16.93 -3.63
C GLY A 30 -9.46 -16.83 -3.24
N LEU A 31 -9.82 -15.90 -2.35
CA LEU A 31 -11.19 -15.72 -1.84
C LEU A 31 -12.03 -14.85 -2.80
N ASN A 32 -12.38 -15.42 -3.96
CA ASN A 32 -13.04 -14.69 -5.05
C ASN A 32 -14.49 -14.26 -4.73
N ASP A 33 -15.18 -14.92 -3.80
CA ASP A 33 -16.56 -14.55 -3.44
C ASP A 33 -16.62 -13.23 -2.65
N LEU A 34 -15.59 -12.96 -1.84
CA LEU A 34 -15.46 -11.70 -1.10
C LEU A 34 -15.23 -10.52 -2.06
N SER A 35 -14.48 -10.74 -3.15
CA SER A 35 -14.28 -9.70 -4.16
C SER A 35 -15.57 -9.31 -4.90
N LYS A 36 -16.50 -10.24 -5.16
CA LYS A 36 -17.79 -9.90 -5.82
C LYS A 36 -18.69 -9.03 -4.95
N ILE A 37 -18.79 -9.33 -3.65
CA ILE A 37 -19.57 -8.51 -2.71
C ILE A 37 -18.95 -7.10 -2.63
N GLN A 38 -17.62 -7.01 -2.60
CA GLN A 38 -16.90 -5.74 -2.61
C GLN A 38 -17.14 -4.94 -3.90
N GLU A 39 -17.15 -5.60 -5.06
CA GLU A 39 -17.46 -4.95 -6.34
C GLU A 39 -18.87 -4.35 -6.35
N GLN A 40 -19.88 -5.07 -5.84
CA GLN A 40 -21.26 -4.57 -5.78
C GLN A 40 -21.43 -3.37 -4.84
N SER A 41 -20.83 -3.41 -3.64
CA SER A 41 -20.84 -2.25 -2.73
C SER A 41 -20.09 -1.06 -3.32
N LEU A 42 -18.96 -1.30 -4.00
CA LEU A 42 -18.20 -0.25 -4.66
C LEU A 42 -18.94 0.33 -5.87
N LEU A 43 -19.73 -0.47 -6.60
CA LEU A 43 -20.55 -0.01 -7.73
C LEU A 43 -21.54 1.08 -7.31
N ARG A 44 -22.15 0.96 -6.13
CA ARG A 44 -23.07 1.98 -5.58
C ARG A 44 -22.35 3.29 -5.30
N VAL A 45 -21.14 3.21 -4.75
CA VAL A 45 -20.28 4.38 -4.53
C VAL A 45 -19.88 5.01 -5.86
N ILE A 46 -19.44 4.21 -6.85
CA ILE A 46 -19.08 4.68 -8.20
C ILE A 46 -20.26 5.40 -8.85
N ASN A 47 -21.46 4.82 -8.81
CA ASN A 47 -22.66 5.42 -9.36
C ASN A 47 -22.97 6.80 -8.75
N LYS A 48 -22.87 6.93 -7.42
CA LYS A 48 -23.08 8.22 -6.72
C LYS A 48 -21.99 9.24 -7.06
N VAL A 49 -20.72 8.83 -7.02
CA VAL A 49 -19.57 9.74 -7.15
C VAL A 49 -19.38 10.25 -8.58
N PHE A 50 -19.64 9.41 -9.58
CA PHE A 50 -19.45 9.75 -10.99
C PHE A 50 -20.77 10.07 -11.73
N ASP A 51 -21.88 10.15 -11.00
CA ASP A 51 -23.24 10.32 -11.54
C ASP A 51 -23.53 9.35 -12.68
N LYS A 52 -23.46 8.05 -12.36
CA LYS A 52 -23.68 6.92 -13.28
C LYS A 52 -24.76 5.98 -12.78
N LYS A 53 -25.26 5.15 -13.69
CA LYS A 53 -26.31 4.16 -13.44
C LYS A 53 -25.88 2.78 -13.93
N PHE A 54 -24.69 2.35 -13.54
CA PHE A 54 -24.18 1.03 -13.87
C PHE A 54 -25.03 -0.06 -13.21
N VAL A 55 -25.39 -1.07 -14.01
CA VAL A 55 -26.06 -2.32 -13.59
C VAL A 55 -25.22 -3.53 -14.00
N ASP A 56 -25.36 -4.66 -13.29
CA ASP A 56 -24.62 -5.90 -13.59
C ASP A 56 -25.12 -6.51 -14.90
N LEU A 57 -24.22 -6.64 -15.88
CA LEU A 57 -24.59 -7.18 -17.19
C LEU A 57 -24.68 -8.71 -17.20
N ASN A 58 -24.20 -9.37 -16.15
CA ASN A 58 -24.40 -10.82 -15.99
C ASN A 58 -25.87 -11.17 -15.68
N ASP A 59 -26.65 -10.23 -15.14
CA ASP A 59 -28.10 -10.39 -14.96
C ASP A 59 -28.84 -10.38 -16.30
N GLU A 60 -28.32 -9.66 -17.31
CA GLU A 60 -28.87 -9.65 -18.67
C GLU A 60 -28.43 -10.88 -19.48
N SER A 61 -27.14 -11.20 -19.44
CA SER A 61 -26.56 -12.36 -20.11
C SER A 61 -25.37 -12.89 -19.32
N PRO A 62 -25.41 -14.14 -18.84
CA PRO A 62 -24.28 -14.74 -18.15
C PRO A 62 -22.98 -14.66 -18.95
N ASN A 63 -21.90 -14.20 -18.32
CA ASN A 63 -20.58 -13.99 -18.92
C ASN A 63 -20.58 -12.93 -20.04
N PHE A 64 -21.20 -11.77 -19.78
CA PHE A 64 -21.25 -10.68 -20.75
C PHE A 64 -19.84 -10.34 -21.28
N PRO A 65 -19.61 -10.31 -22.61
CA PRO A 65 -18.26 -10.22 -23.14
C PRO A 65 -17.54 -8.89 -22.84
N GLY A 66 -16.59 -8.93 -21.92
CA GLY A 66 -15.60 -7.86 -21.71
C GLY A 66 -16.12 -6.63 -20.96
N TYR A 67 -17.33 -6.69 -20.41
CA TYR A 67 -17.87 -5.71 -19.48
C TYR A 67 -18.46 -6.47 -18.30
N ASP A 68 -18.24 -5.97 -17.09
CA ASP A 68 -18.90 -6.51 -15.90
C ASP A 68 -20.22 -5.75 -15.66
N TYR A 69 -20.22 -4.42 -15.88
CA TYR A 69 -21.37 -3.55 -15.66
C TYR A 69 -21.60 -2.60 -16.84
N GLY A 70 -22.81 -2.05 -16.96
CA GLY A 70 -23.20 -1.14 -18.04
C GLY A 70 -24.17 -0.05 -17.62
N ASP A 71 -23.99 1.14 -18.18
CA ASP A 71 -24.90 2.29 -18.07
C ASP A 71 -25.40 2.63 -19.47
N ASP A 72 -26.62 2.15 -19.78
CA ASP A 72 -27.26 2.33 -21.07
C ASP A 72 -27.69 3.78 -21.32
N THR A 73 -27.83 4.60 -20.26
CA THR A 73 -28.20 6.03 -20.41
C THR A 73 -27.01 6.84 -20.90
N ASN A 74 -25.83 6.58 -20.33
CA ASN A 74 -24.60 7.30 -20.68
C ASN A 74 -23.78 6.58 -21.78
N LEU A 75 -24.23 5.40 -22.22
CA LEU A 75 -23.52 4.53 -23.17
C LEU A 75 -22.09 4.19 -22.71
N VAL A 76 -21.94 3.89 -21.42
CA VAL A 76 -20.66 3.55 -20.79
C VAL A 76 -20.68 2.13 -20.28
N GLY A 77 -19.68 1.35 -20.62
CA GLY A 77 -19.42 0.07 -19.98
C GLY A 77 -18.32 0.16 -18.94
N LEU A 78 -18.39 -0.68 -17.91
CA LEU A 78 -17.44 -0.73 -16.79
C LEU A 78 -16.90 -2.15 -16.62
N GLN A 79 -15.58 -2.26 -16.52
CA GLN A 79 -14.88 -3.47 -16.13
C GLN A 79 -14.14 -3.20 -14.81
N MET A 80 -14.44 -3.99 -13.79
CA MET A 80 -13.76 -3.94 -12.49
C MET A 80 -12.66 -5.00 -12.45
N THR A 81 -11.51 -4.65 -11.88
CA THR A 81 -10.39 -5.60 -11.80
C THR A 81 -9.42 -5.30 -10.68
N ALA A 82 -9.04 -6.32 -9.91
CA ALA A 82 -7.93 -6.25 -8.95
C ALA A 82 -6.54 -6.36 -9.61
N THR A 83 -6.43 -6.89 -10.84
CA THR A 83 -5.13 -7.04 -11.52
C THR A 83 -4.82 -5.88 -12.45
N LYS A 84 -3.56 -5.43 -12.39
CA LYS A 84 -2.96 -4.40 -13.26
C LYS A 84 -2.30 -4.99 -14.52
N LYS A 85 -2.33 -6.31 -14.71
CA LYS A 85 -1.62 -6.97 -15.81
C LYS A 85 -2.18 -6.51 -17.16
N SER A 86 -1.29 -6.05 -18.05
CA SER A 86 -1.63 -5.59 -19.40
C SER A 86 -2.34 -6.66 -20.22
N GLU A 87 -2.04 -7.93 -19.97
CA GLU A 87 -2.70 -9.07 -20.61
C GLU A 87 -4.22 -9.07 -20.38
N LYS A 88 -4.70 -8.70 -19.18
CA LYS A 88 -6.13 -8.67 -18.88
C LYS A 88 -6.83 -7.55 -19.65
N ILE A 89 -6.22 -6.37 -19.72
CA ILE A 89 -6.75 -5.25 -20.52
C ILE A 89 -6.81 -5.63 -22.00
N THR A 90 -5.71 -6.16 -22.56
CA THR A 90 -5.65 -6.59 -23.95
C THR A 90 -6.66 -7.70 -24.26
N HIS A 91 -6.83 -8.66 -23.33
CA HIS A 91 -7.83 -9.73 -23.46
C HIS A 91 -9.25 -9.19 -23.46
N THR A 92 -9.58 -8.27 -22.54
CA THR A 92 -10.89 -7.60 -22.49
C THR A 92 -11.17 -6.85 -23.79
N LEU A 93 -10.23 -6.05 -24.28
CA LEU A 93 -10.39 -5.33 -25.54
C LEU A 93 -10.54 -6.27 -26.74
N THR A 94 -9.81 -7.40 -26.74
CA THR A 94 -9.94 -8.43 -27.78
C THR A 94 -11.32 -9.09 -27.76
N LYS A 95 -11.87 -9.38 -26.58
CA LYS A 95 -13.24 -9.89 -26.43
C LYS A 95 -14.27 -8.91 -26.98
N ILE A 96 -14.14 -7.61 -26.67
CA ILE A 96 -15.06 -6.58 -27.16
C ILE A 96 -14.99 -6.47 -28.69
N LYS A 97 -13.77 -6.42 -29.27
CA LYS A 97 -13.57 -6.35 -30.72
C LYS A 97 -14.17 -7.55 -31.49
N LYS A 98 -14.15 -8.74 -30.89
CA LYS A 98 -14.74 -9.94 -31.50
C LYS A 98 -16.27 -9.94 -31.50
N ASN A 99 -16.91 -9.13 -30.66
CA ASN A 99 -18.36 -9.08 -30.50
C ASN A 99 -18.94 -7.76 -31.04
N LYS A 100 -19.12 -7.69 -32.36
CA LYS A 100 -19.56 -6.46 -33.06
C LYS A 100 -20.86 -5.83 -32.52
N ASN A 101 -21.79 -6.64 -32.03
CA ASN A 101 -23.07 -6.15 -31.47
C ASN A 101 -22.89 -5.44 -30.12
N ILE A 102 -21.79 -5.71 -29.41
CA ILE A 102 -21.45 -5.10 -28.12
C ILE A 102 -20.63 -3.84 -28.34
N THR A 103 -19.73 -3.84 -29.33
CA THR A 103 -18.93 -2.67 -29.71
C THR A 103 -19.82 -1.47 -30.09
N SER A 104 -21.04 -1.69 -30.54
CA SER A 104 -22.02 -0.63 -30.84
C SER A 104 -22.87 -0.18 -29.66
N LYS A 105 -22.89 -0.91 -28.54
CA LYS A 105 -23.74 -0.58 -27.37
C LYS A 105 -23.14 0.53 -26.51
N TYR A 106 -21.81 0.54 -26.33
CA TYR A 106 -21.12 1.52 -25.49
C TYR A 106 -20.07 2.31 -26.27
N THR A 107 -20.03 3.62 -26.07
CA THR A 107 -19.06 4.54 -26.71
C THR A 107 -17.81 4.75 -25.85
N SER A 108 -17.89 4.35 -24.58
CA SER A 108 -16.73 4.35 -23.67
C SER A 108 -16.67 3.11 -22.77
N LEU A 109 -15.45 2.74 -22.40
CA LEU A 109 -15.12 1.65 -21.49
C LEU A 109 -14.29 2.19 -20.33
N TRP A 110 -14.78 1.99 -19.11
CA TRP A 110 -14.07 2.32 -17.89
C TRP A 110 -13.41 1.07 -17.34
N PHE A 111 -12.08 1.09 -17.20
CA PHE A 111 -11.35 0.11 -16.41
C PHE A 111 -11.19 0.66 -15.01
N PHE A 112 -11.94 0.11 -14.06
CA PHE A 112 -11.82 0.47 -12.65
C PHE A 112 -10.91 -0.53 -11.94
N ILE A 113 -9.71 -0.08 -11.63
CA ILE A 113 -8.68 -0.89 -10.99
C ILE A 113 -8.85 -0.78 -9.48
N LEU A 114 -9.07 -1.92 -8.82
CA LEU A 114 -9.26 -2.03 -7.38
C LEU A 114 -7.94 -1.93 -6.62
N SER A 115 -7.27 -0.79 -6.79
CA SER A 115 -5.95 -0.47 -6.23
C SER A 115 -5.82 1.03 -6.09
N VAL A 116 -4.91 1.47 -5.21
CA VAL A 116 -4.47 2.86 -5.12
C VAL A 116 -3.38 3.21 -6.15
N ASP A 117 -2.50 2.27 -6.53
CA ASP A 117 -1.46 2.59 -7.53
C ASP A 117 -2.04 2.88 -8.91
N SER A 118 -1.48 3.88 -9.58
CA SER A 118 -1.80 4.21 -10.97
C SER A 118 -1.26 3.13 -11.92
N PRO A 119 -2.03 2.71 -12.94
CA PRO A 119 -1.50 1.85 -13.99
C PRO A 119 -0.39 2.61 -14.75
N LYS A 120 0.81 2.02 -14.86
CA LYS A 120 2.00 2.64 -15.46
C LYS A 120 1.91 2.92 -16.98
N ARG A 121 0.74 2.95 -17.62
CA ARG A 121 0.64 3.06 -19.10
C ARG A 121 -0.54 3.90 -19.59
N LYS A 122 -0.29 4.69 -20.65
CA LYS A 122 -1.25 5.53 -21.37
C LYS A 122 -2.29 4.67 -22.13
N SER A 123 -3.50 5.22 -22.28
CA SER A 123 -4.63 4.64 -23.02
C SER A 123 -4.22 4.12 -24.39
N ILE A 124 -4.64 2.91 -24.75
CA ILE A 124 -4.56 2.41 -26.13
C ILE A 124 -5.84 2.89 -26.84
N PRO A 125 -5.77 3.84 -27.79
CA PRO A 125 -6.97 4.19 -28.56
C PRO A 125 -7.45 2.96 -29.33
N VAL A 126 -8.74 2.66 -29.18
CA VAL A 126 -9.45 1.65 -29.97
C VAL A 126 -10.46 2.41 -30.81
N ASP A 127 -10.49 2.16 -32.13
CA ASP A 127 -11.38 2.86 -33.06
C ASP A 127 -12.83 2.85 -32.56
N GLY A 128 -13.40 4.03 -32.35
CA GLY A 128 -14.79 4.23 -31.92
C GLY A 128 -15.08 3.99 -30.43
N LEU A 129 -14.08 3.66 -29.59
CA LEU A 129 -14.26 3.38 -28.16
C LEU A 129 -13.27 4.17 -27.30
N SER A 130 -13.78 5.07 -26.46
CA SER A 130 -12.97 5.81 -25.49
C SER A 130 -12.63 4.95 -24.27
N ILE A 131 -11.36 4.83 -23.90
CA ILE A 131 -10.93 4.05 -22.74
C ILE A 131 -10.52 4.98 -21.60
N ILE A 132 -11.16 4.83 -20.45
CA ILE A 132 -10.86 5.58 -19.23
C ILE A 132 -10.33 4.62 -18.18
N HIS A 133 -9.21 4.96 -17.55
CA HIS A 133 -8.66 4.21 -16.42
C HIS A 133 -8.96 4.96 -15.14
N LEU A 134 -9.68 4.30 -14.24
CA LEU A 134 -9.99 4.79 -12.90
C LEU A 134 -9.43 3.81 -11.89
N ASN A 135 -9.18 4.30 -10.68
CA ASN A 135 -8.69 3.53 -9.56
C ASN A 135 -9.37 4.01 -8.28
N LEU A 136 -8.99 3.44 -7.13
CA LEU A 136 -9.60 3.82 -5.86
C LEU A 136 -9.31 5.28 -5.48
N SER A 137 -8.13 5.83 -5.82
CA SER A 137 -7.83 7.25 -5.59
C SER A 137 -8.68 8.18 -6.46
N SER A 138 -9.14 7.72 -7.63
CA SER A 138 -10.03 8.49 -8.51
C SER A 138 -11.38 8.81 -7.86
N ILE A 139 -11.85 7.98 -6.92
CA ILE A 139 -13.05 8.25 -6.12
C ILE A 139 -12.81 9.46 -5.21
N ILE A 140 -11.66 9.50 -4.53
CA ILE A 140 -11.29 10.61 -3.64
C ILE A 140 -11.20 11.91 -4.46
N ASP A 141 -10.51 11.86 -5.60
CA ASP A 141 -10.34 13.02 -6.47
C ASP A 141 -11.66 13.54 -7.04
N ALA A 142 -12.62 12.65 -7.31
CA ALA A 142 -13.96 13.03 -7.75
C ALA A 142 -14.76 13.67 -6.61
N ILE A 143 -14.78 13.05 -5.42
CA ILE A 143 -15.50 13.59 -4.25
C ILE A 143 -14.95 14.95 -3.85
N ARG A 144 -13.62 15.14 -3.82
CA ARG A 144 -12.99 16.42 -3.43
C ARG A 144 -13.43 17.62 -4.26
N LYS A 145 -13.91 17.39 -5.49
CA LYS A 145 -14.40 18.43 -6.40
C LYS A 145 -15.86 18.84 -6.13
N LEU A 146 -16.58 18.08 -5.31
CA LEU A 146 -17.98 18.35 -4.96
C LEU A 146 -18.08 19.42 -3.84
N GLU A 147 -19.28 19.94 -3.63
CA GLU A 147 -19.58 20.81 -2.50
C GLU A 147 -19.53 20.05 -1.17
N ILE A 148 -19.20 20.72 -0.04
CA ILE A 148 -18.99 20.05 1.28
C ILE A 148 -20.15 19.12 1.65
N LYS A 149 -21.38 19.58 1.42
CA LYS A 149 -22.58 18.78 1.68
C LYS A 149 -22.60 17.48 0.88
N GLU A 150 -22.28 17.54 -0.41
CA GLU A 150 -22.24 16.38 -1.30
C GLU A 150 -21.06 15.45 -0.95
N GLN A 151 -19.94 16.01 -0.50
CA GLN A 151 -18.82 15.22 0.02
C GLN A 151 -19.24 14.40 1.24
N GLN A 152 -19.97 15.03 2.17
CA GLN A 152 -20.49 14.36 3.36
C GLN A 152 -21.53 13.29 3.00
N GLU A 153 -22.43 13.55 2.04
CA GLU A 153 -23.36 12.52 1.54
C GLU A 153 -22.64 11.31 0.92
N CYS A 154 -21.57 11.54 0.14
CA CYS A 154 -20.76 10.45 -0.41
C CYS A 154 -20.07 9.64 0.70
N LEU A 155 -19.53 10.34 1.70
CA LEU A 155 -18.90 9.72 2.85
C LEU A 155 -19.89 8.89 3.68
N ASP A 156 -21.12 9.37 3.87
CA ASP A 156 -22.15 8.66 4.62
C ASP A 156 -22.60 7.39 3.88
N LEU A 157 -22.76 7.46 2.55
CA LEU A 157 -23.03 6.28 1.72
C LEU A 157 -21.91 5.25 1.84
N ILE A 158 -20.65 5.69 1.76
CA ILE A 158 -19.48 4.82 1.94
C ILE A 158 -19.52 4.16 3.33
N LYS A 159 -19.79 4.93 4.38
CA LYS A 159 -19.88 4.41 5.75
C LYS A 159 -21.03 3.40 5.89
N GLU A 160 -22.15 3.61 5.22
CA GLU A 160 -23.30 2.70 5.22
C GLU A 160 -23.00 1.39 4.51
N GLU A 161 -22.54 1.45 3.25
CA GLU A 161 -22.23 0.28 2.42
C GLU A 161 -21.16 -0.61 3.09
N TYR A 162 -20.24 0.01 3.84
CA TYR A 162 -19.14 -0.70 4.47
C TYR A 162 -19.30 -0.86 5.99
N LYS A 163 -20.46 -0.54 6.57
CA LYS A 163 -20.73 -0.59 8.02
C LYS A 163 -20.43 -1.95 8.67
N LYS A 164 -20.73 -3.05 7.98
CA LYS A 164 -20.48 -4.42 8.48
C LYS A 164 -19.00 -4.76 8.55
N TYR A 165 -18.20 -4.22 7.64
CA TYR A 165 -16.74 -4.38 7.66
C TYR A 165 -16.11 -3.60 8.81
N PHE A 166 -16.75 -2.52 9.24
CA PHE A 166 -16.31 -1.71 10.37
C PHE A 166 -16.70 -2.27 11.77
N GLN A 167 -17.60 -3.26 11.85
CA GLN A 167 -18.08 -3.83 13.11
C GLN A 167 -17.44 -5.17 13.48
N ASN A 168 -16.76 -5.84 12.54
CA ASN A 168 -16.14 -7.15 12.79
C ASN A 168 -14.76 -7.10 13.48
N GLU A 169 -14.26 -5.92 13.87
CA GLU A 169 -13.05 -5.78 14.69
C GLU A 169 -13.24 -6.21 16.16
N LYS A 170 -14.47 -6.55 16.58
CA LYS A 170 -14.77 -7.08 17.93
C LYS A 170 -14.80 -8.61 18.02
N GLN A 171 -14.32 -9.32 17.01
CA GLN A 171 -13.83 -10.67 17.24
C GLN A 171 -12.32 -10.57 17.35
N ASP A 172 -11.84 -10.77 18.57
CA ASP A 172 -10.51 -11.28 18.83
C ASP A 172 -10.25 -12.40 17.83
N HIS A 173 -9.56 -12.07 16.73
CA HIS A 173 -8.92 -13.11 15.97
C HIS A 173 -7.76 -13.55 16.84
N GLU A 174 -8.01 -14.63 17.60
CA GLU A 174 -7.01 -15.68 17.79
C GLU A 174 -6.41 -15.99 16.40
N VAL A 175 -5.42 -15.20 16.01
CA VAL A 175 -4.34 -15.62 15.09
C VAL A 175 -3.27 -16.32 15.95
N ASP A 176 -3.72 -17.08 16.95
CA ASP A 176 -2.96 -18.15 17.54
C ASP A 176 -3.02 -19.33 16.57
N SER A 177 -2.10 -19.38 15.60
CA SER A 177 -1.62 -20.67 15.05
C SER A 177 -0.53 -20.60 13.97
N ILE A 178 -0.02 -19.45 13.50
CA ILE A 178 1.07 -19.44 12.49
C ILE A 178 2.41 -18.90 13.00
N PHE A 179 2.44 -18.07 14.05
CA PHE A 179 3.69 -17.54 14.59
C PHE A 179 3.99 -18.13 15.97
N LYS A 180 4.38 -19.42 15.99
CA LYS A 180 5.21 -19.90 17.10
C LYS A 180 6.40 -18.95 17.19
N ARG A 181 6.59 -18.27 18.33
CA ARG A 181 7.85 -17.56 18.65
C ARG A 181 8.98 -18.55 18.37
N LYS A 182 9.62 -18.43 17.20
CA LYS A 182 10.83 -19.19 16.89
C LYS A 182 11.85 -18.81 17.95
N THR A 183 12.60 -19.80 18.41
CA THR A 183 13.81 -19.57 19.20
C THR A 183 14.65 -18.48 18.54
N PRO A 184 15.31 -17.59 19.30
CA PRO A 184 16.05 -16.47 18.74
C PRO A 184 17.05 -16.98 17.71
N VAL A 185 16.91 -16.55 16.45
CA VAL A 185 17.88 -16.87 15.40
C VAL A 185 19.01 -15.85 15.51
N SER A 186 20.23 -16.34 15.72
CA SER A 186 21.42 -15.49 15.71
C SER A 186 21.64 -14.92 14.32
N ILE A 187 22.17 -13.70 14.23
CA ILE A 187 22.69 -13.20 12.96
C ILE A 187 23.77 -14.19 12.46
N PRO A 188 23.72 -14.64 11.20
CA PRO A 188 24.72 -15.55 10.64
C PRO A 188 26.13 -15.00 10.78
N ASN A 189 27.12 -15.87 10.91
CA ASN A 189 28.53 -15.46 10.99
C ASN A 189 29.19 -15.41 9.60
N ASP A 190 28.59 -16.09 8.63
CA ASP A 190 29.01 -16.23 7.23
C ASP A 190 28.20 -15.27 6.34
N MET A 191 28.47 -13.97 6.44
CA MET A 191 27.77 -12.93 5.68
C MET A 191 28.73 -12.18 4.74
N THR A 192 29.69 -12.88 4.13
CA THR A 192 30.74 -12.25 3.33
C THR A 192 30.12 -11.53 2.12
N LEU A 193 29.14 -12.12 1.45
CA LEU A 193 28.50 -11.50 0.29
C LEU A 193 27.70 -10.24 0.66
N PHE A 194 27.03 -10.25 1.82
CA PHE A 194 26.36 -9.05 2.32
C PHE A 194 27.38 -7.97 2.62
N CYS A 195 28.45 -8.29 3.36
CA CYS A 195 29.49 -7.32 3.72
C CYS A 195 30.18 -6.75 2.48
N ASP A 196 30.50 -7.56 1.48
CA ASP A 196 31.13 -7.11 0.24
C ASP A 196 30.22 -6.16 -0.55
N SER A 197 28.89 -6.35 -0.49
CA SER A 197 27.93 -5.43 -1.12
C SER A 197 27.96 -4.00 -0.54
N LEU A 198 28.55 -3.83 0.65
CA LEU A 198 28.69 -2.56 1.36
C LEU A 198 30.04 -1.88 1.07
N ASN A 199 30.86 -2.44 0.19
CA ASN A 199 32.21 -1.98 -0.10
C ASN A 199 33.09 -1.85 1.17
N ILE A 200 33.04 -2.85 2.05
CA ILE A 200 33.76 -2.85 3.34
C ILE A 200 35.25 -2.55 3.19
N SER A 201 35.87 -3.02 2.11
CA SER A 201 37.29 -2.77 1.81
C SER A 201 37.63 -1.28 1.66
N MET A 202 36.68 -0.41 1.29
CA MET A 202 36.89 1.04 1.26
C MET A 202 36.97 1.65 2.67
N TRP A 203 36.20 1.11 3.61
CA TRP A 203 36.12 1.59 4.99
C TRP A 203 37.19 0.97 5.89
N TYR A 204 37.57 -0.27 5.59
CA TYR A 204 38.53 -1.08 6.35
C TYR A 204 39.64 -1.63 5.44
N PRO A 205 40.46 -0.77 4.82
CA PRO A 205 41.46 -1.19 3.82
C PRO A 205 42.59 -2.04 4.40
N ASN A 206 42.84 -1.92 5.72
CA ASN A 206 43.95 -2.61 6.39
C ASN A 206 43.51 -3.88 7.13
N ASP A 207 42.21 -4.00 7.47
CA ASP A 207 41.65 -5.15 8.17
C ASP A 207 40.15 -5.33 7.84
N ILE A 208 39.87 -6.03 6.74
CA ILE A 208 38.51 -6.30 6.29
C ILE A 208 37.70 -7.08 7.35
N ASN A 209 38.36 -7.92 8.17
CA ASN A 209 37.69 -8.70 9.21
C ASN A 209 37.13 -7.80 10.32
N GLU A 210 37.81 -6.70 10.66
CA GLU A 210 37.26 -5.69 11.58
C GLU A 210 35.94 -5.12 11.04
N GLY A 211 35.89 -4.84 9.74
CA GLY A 211 34.68 -4.38 9.06
C GLY A 211 33.55 -5.39 9.14
N TYR A 212 33.83 -6.67 8.89
CA TYR A 212 32.84 -7.76 9.01
C TYR A 212 32.30 -7.88 10.45
N ILE A 213 33.16 -7.81 11.46
CA ILE A 213 32.76 -7.83 12.88
C ILE A 213 31.86 -6.65 13.22
N LYS A 214 32.18 -5.44 12.72
CA LYS A 214 31.38 -4.24 12.96
C LYS A 214 30.00 -4.32 12.31
N VAL A 215 29.91 -4.80 11.07
CA VAL A 215 28.62 -5.02 10.38
C VAL A 215 27.77 -6.05 11.12
N HIS A 216 28.36 -7.16 11.56
CA HIS A 216 27.66 -8.17 12.36
C HIS A 216 27.11 -7.57 13.66
N GLY A 217 27.91 -6.76 14.36
CA GLY A 217 27.47 -6.05 15.56
C GLY A 217 26.34 -5.04 15.31
N ILE A 218 26.37 -4.33 14.17
CA ILE A 218 25.29 -3.42 13.73
C ILE A 218 23.99 -4.19 13.51
N LEU A 219 24.03 -5.28 12.73
CA LEU A 219 22.87 -6.14 12.45
C LEU A 219 22.30 -6.75 13.72
N THR A 220 23.18 -7.18 14.63
CA THR A 220 22.78 -7.73 15.93
C THR A 220 21.99 -6.71 16.74
N ARG A 221 22.49 -5.48 16.88
CA ARG A 221 21.78 -4.40 17.58
C ARG A 221 20.46 -4.03 16.91
N PHE A 222 20.44 -3.94 15.58
CA PHE A 222 19.23 -3.64 14.81
C PHE A 222 18.15 -4.72 15.02
N ARG A 223 18.53 -6.00 14.93
CA ARG A 223 17.64 -7.13 15.23
C ARG A 223 17.12 -7.08 16.65
N ASP A 224 17.98 -6.78 17.63
CA ASP A 224 17.57 -6.74 19.03
C ASP A 224 16.57 -5.61 19.29
N LYS A 225 16.80 -4.42 18.73
CA LYS A 225 15.81 -3.31 18.72
C LYS A 225 14.47 -3.73 18.11
N LEU A 226 14.48 -4.44 16.99
CA LEU A 226 13.24 -4.99 16.40
C LEU A 226 12.55 -5.97 17.34
N ARG A 227 13.30 -6.82 18.06
CA ARG A 227 12.73 -7.81 19.00
C ARG A 227 12.14 -7.18 20.25
N ASP A 228 12.66 -6.03 20.66
CA ASP A 228 12.17 -5.27 21.81
C ASP A 228 10.84 -4.55 21.49
N CYS A 229 10.55 -4.30 20.20
CA CYS A 229 9.24 -3.84 19.76
C CYS A 229 8.16 -4.91 19.83
N ARG A 230 6.91 -4.46 20.00
CA ARG A 230 5.73 -5.32 19.86
C ARG A 230 5.57 -5.83 18.42
N ILE A 231 4.85 -6.95 18.26
CA ILE A 231 4.63 -7.53 16.92
C ILE A 231 3.85 -6.57 16.03
N GLU A 232 2.85 -5.90 16.58
CA GLU A 232 2.01 -4.93 15.89
C GLU A 232 2.82 -3.70 15.44
N SER A 233 3.85 -3.32 16.21
CA SER A 233 4.78 -2.25 15.84
C SER A 233 5.73 -2.69 14.72
N ARG A 234 6.18 -3.95 14.71
CA ARG A 234 6.92 -4.50 13.56
C ARG A 234 6.04 -4.64 12.31
N GLU A 235 4.76 -4.97 12.46
CA GLU A 235 3.78 -4.92 11.36
C GLU A 235 3.60 -3.50 10.83
N ALA A 236 3.58 -2.50 11.72
CA ALA A 236 3.57 -1.11 11.32
C ALA A 236 4.81 -0.72 10.52
N LEU A 237 6.01 -1.13 10.97
CA LEU A 237 7.27 -0.92 10.27
C LEU A 237 7.31 -1.59 8.88
N GLU A 238 6.78 -2.81 8.77
CA GLU A 238 6.62 -3.51 7.49
C GLU A 238 5.71 -2.72 6.54
N GLY A 239 4.59 -2.21 7.05
CA GLY A 239 3.68 -1.35 6.30
C GLY A 239 4.37 -0.07 5.82
N ILE A 240 5.13 0.59 6.69
CA ILE A 240 5.94 1.78 6.36
C ILE A 240 6.92 1.47 5.23
N LEU A 241 7.70 0.40 5.35
CA LEU A 241 8.71 0.00 4.36
C LEU A 241 8.13 -0.22 2.96
N ARG A 242 6.85 -0.60 2.86
CA ARG A 242 6.17 -0.81 1.58
C ARG A 242 5.60 0.45 0.94
N GLU A 243 5.32 1.48 1.75
CA GLU A 243 4.84 2.76 1.24
C GLU A 243 5.98 3.71 0.88
N ILE A 244 7.18 3.47 1.40
CA ILE A 244 8.37 4.24 1.05
C ILE A 244 8.73 4.00 -0.44
N PRO A 245 8.87 5.08 -1.24
CA PRO A 245 9.29 4.97 -2.63
C PRO A 245 10.63 4.24 -2.76
N TYR A 246 10.78 3.40 -3.79
CA TYR A 246 12.02 2.66 -3.99
C TYR A 246 13.21 3.62 -4.23
N PRO A 247 14.23 3.58 -3.36
CA PRO A 247 15.39 4.45 -3.41
C PRO A 247 16.41 4.05 -4.49
N GLN A 248 17.17 5.01 -5.02
CA GLN A 248 18.17 4.77 -6.08
C GLN A 248 19.58 4.54 -5.50
N GLY A 249 19.97 5.29 -4.46
CA GLY A 249 21.27 5.24 -3.78
C GLY A 249 21.26 4.55 -2.41
N LEU A 250 22.44 4.21 -1.87
CA LEU A 250 22.57 3.60 -0.52
C LEU A 250 22.27 4.58 0.64
N ASN A 251 22.30 5.88 0.34
CA ASN A 251 22.13 6.97 1.31
C ASN A 251 20.89 7.84 1.01
N ASP A 252 19.99 7.36 0.15
CA ASP A 252 18.77 8.09 -0.18
C ASP A 252 17.85 8.22 1.05
N LYS A 253 17.14 9.35 1.12
CA LYS A 253 16.17 9.60 2.19
C LYS A 253 14.99 8.64 2.02
N MET A 254 14.76 7.78 3.02
CA MET A 254 13.62 6.89 3.08
C MET A 254 12.55 7.52 3.96
N GLU A 255 11.56 8.16 3.34
CA GLU A 255 10.49 8.86 4.07
C GLU A 255 9.11 8.61 3.46
N VAL A 256 8.09 8.68 4.31
CA VAL A 256 6.69 8.57 3.93
C VAL A 256 5.83 9.50 4.78
N ASP A 257 4.80 10.08 4.18
CA ASP A 257 3.81 10.88 4.93
C ASP A 257 3.00 9.94 5.81
N LYS A 258 2.89 10.25 7.12
CA LYS A 258 2.18 9.42 8.11
C LYS A 258 0.74 9.12 7.68
N ASP A 259 0.07 10.08 7.04
CA ASP A 259 -1.30 9.93 6.56
C ASP A 259 -1.50 8.81 5.53
N LYS A 260 -0.43 8.45 4.78
CA LYS A 260 -0.49 7.32 3.83
C LYS A 260 -0.57 5.97 4.53
N LEU A 261 -0.18 5.90 5.81
CA LEU A 261 -0.11 4.65 6.56
C LEU A 261 -1.47 4.20 7.11
N TYR A 262 -2.43 5.12 7.29
CA TYR A 262 -3.69 4.80 7.98
C TYR A 262 -4.38 3.57 7.41
N GLY A 263 -4.69 3.54 6.12
CA GLY A 263 -5.33 2.33 5.59
C GLY A 263 -4.36 1.22 5.21
N ARG A 264 -3.04 1.48 5.11
CA ARG A 264 -2.07 0.38 4.99
C ARG A 264 -2.09 -0.50 6.24
N LEU A 265 -2.13 0.14 7.41
CA LEU A 265 -2.17 -0.50 8.71
C LEU A 265 -3.59 -0.86 9.17
N ASN A 266 -4.59 -0.61 8.33
CA ASN A 266 -6.00 -0.78 8.67
C ASN A 266 -6.42 -0.01 9.94
N ILE A 267 -5.79 1.15 10.18
CA ILE A 267 -6.06 2.04 11.31
C ILE A 267 -7.00 3.15 10.85
N ARG A 268 -8.09 3.34 11.58
CA ARG A 268 -9.02 4.47 11.37
C ARG A 268 -8.50 5.70 12.08
N ILE A 269 -8.86 6.87 11.57
CA ILE A 269 -8.49 8.17 12.18
C ILE A 269 -9.02 8.30 13.60
N GLN A 270 -10.24 7.79 13.88
CA GLN A 270 -10.79 7.75 15.24
C GLN A 270 -9.93 6.94 16.22
N ASN A 271 -9.07 6.08 15.68
CA ASN A 271 -8.09 5.27 16.39
C ASN A 271 -6.65 5.67 16.05
N SER A 272 -6.40 6.93 15.66
CA SER A 272 -5.05 7.41 15.31
C SER A 272 -4.03 7.19 16.43
N TYR A 273 -4.47 7.25 17.68
CA TYR A 273 -3.66 6.94 18.86
C TYR A 273 -3.04 5.53 18.83
N ILE A 274 -3.64 4.58 18.10
CA ILE A 274 -3.07 3.23 17.89
C ILE A 274 -1.83 3.34 17.01
N MET A 275 -1.91 4.12 15.92
CA MET A 275 -0.76 4.37 15.05
C MET A 275 0.33 5.08 15.83
N ASP A 276 -0.02 6.14 16.58
CA ASP A 276 0.93 6.86 17.43
C ASP A 276 1.61 5.91 18.41
N GLY A 277 0.85 5.00 19.03
CA GLY A 277 1.40 3.96 19.89
C GLY A 277 2.40 3.03 19.19
N TYR A 278 2.19 2.68 17.92
CA TYR A 278 3.14 1.87 17.15
C TYR A 278 4.37 2.66 16.73
N ILE A 279 4.18 3.90 16.27
CA ILE A 279 5.26 4.80 15.87
C ILE A 279 6.15 5.12 17.06
N SER A 280 5.57 5.46 18.22
CA SER A 280 6.35 5.72 19.44
C SER A 280 7.16 4.51 19.91
N ASP A 281 6.62 3.29 19.78
CA ASP A 281 7.38 2.07 20.12
C ASP A 281 8.60 1.91 19.21
N LEU A 282 8.44 2.17 17.91
CA LEU A 282 9.55 2.13 16.94
C LEU A 282 10.57 3.27 17.16
N GLU A 283 10.12 4.47 17.51
CA GLU A 283 10.99 5.62 17.83
C GLU A 283 11.80 5.39 19.12
N ILE A 284 11.17 4.89 20.18
CA ILE A 284 11.85 4.56 21.45
C ILE A 284 12.95 3.53 21.22
N ASN A 285 12.74 2.60 20.28
CA ASN A 285 13.74 1.61 19.87
C ASN A 285 14.70 2.12 18.78
N GLU A 286 14.66 3.41 18.44
CA GLU A 286 15.52 4.07 17.46
C GLU A 286 15.51 3.38 16.08
N LEU A 287 14.34 2.89 15.66
CA LEU A 287 14.14 2.23 14.37
C LEU A 287 13.62 3.18 13.29
N LEU A 288 13.01 4.31 13.69
CA LEU A 288 12.55 5.38 12.83
C LEU A 288 12.57 6.71 13.58
N ASP A 289 12.45 7.80 12.84
CA ASP A 289 12.24 9.15 13.35
C ASP A 289 10.95 9.74 12.75
N THR A 290 10.27 10.62 13.50
CA THR A 290 9.22 11.50 12.96
C THR A 290 9.71 12.93 12.79
N GLN A 291 9.20 13.60 11.75
CA GLN A 291 9.49 15.01 11.48
C GLN A 291 8.24 15.72 11.00
N GLU A 292 7.94 16.89 11.55
CA GLU A 292 6.90 17.77 11.02
C GLU A 292 7.47 18.72 9.96
N GLU A 293 6.78 18.83 8.82
CA GLU A 293 7.12 19.75 7.75
C GLU A 293 5.92 20.60 7.34
N PRO A 294 6.09 21.91 7.08
CA PRO A 294 5.01 22.75 6.58
C PRO A 294 4.61 22.33 5.17
N ALA A 295 3.32 22.09 4.99
CA ALA A 295 2.73 21.54 3.76
C ALA A 295 1.88 22.54 2.98
N GLY A 296 1.73 23.75 3.50
CA GLY A 296 1.02 24.85 2.85
C GLY A 296 0.15 25.63 3.82
N TRP A 297 -0.67 26.53 3.27
CA TRP A 297 -1.63 27.31 4.04
C TRP A 297 -3.05 26.88 3.68
N TYR A 298 -3.94 26.92 4.66
CA TYR A 298 -5.38 26.81 4.44
C TYR A 298 -6.09 27.98 5.09
N GLU A 299 -7.22 28.39 4.52
CA GLU A 299 -8.05 29.45 5.09
C GLU A 299 -9.30 28.87 5.75
N GLU A 300 -9.59 29.33 6.96
CA GLU A 300 -10.79 28.96 7.71
C GLU A 300 -11.34 30.22 8.40
N ASN A 301 -12.63 30.51 8.21
CA ASN A 301 -13.30 31.69 8.78
C ASN A 301 -12.62 33.04 8.49
N GLY A 302 -11.92 33.15 7.35
CA GLY A 302 -11.17 34.36 6.97
C GLY A 302 -9.79 34.48 7.60
N GLU A 303 -9.33 33.45 8.31
CA GLU A 303 -8.00 33.36 8.91
C GLU A 303 -7.16 32.30 8.19
N SER A 304 -5.86 32.58 7.99
CA SER A 304 -4.92 31.65 7.36
C SER A 304 -4.18 30.83 8.42
N TYR A 305 -4.13 29.52 8.20
CA TYR A 305 -3.51 28.54 9.08
C TYR A 305 -2.42 27.76 8.32
N LEU A 306 -1.32 27.46 9.00
CA LEU A 306 -0.24 26.65 8.44
C LEU A 306 -0.61 25.16 8.60
N MET A 307 -0.66 24.44 7.49
CA MET A 307 -0.81 23.00 7.46
C MET A 307 0.55 22.36 7.73
N MET A 308 0.60 21.44 8.70
CA MET A 308 1.78 20.63 9.01
C MET A 308 1.52 19.20 8.55
N LEU A 309 2.50 18.56 7.94
CA LEU A 309 2.50 17.13 7.65
C LEU A 309 3.55 16.44 8.52
N GLU A 310 3.14 15.34 9.15
CA GLU A 310 4.06 14.43 9.82
C GLU A 310 4.65 13.45 8.82
N LYS A 311 5.97 13.40 8.76
CA LYS A 311 6.74 12.42 8.00
C LYS A 311 7.37 11.40 8.92
N ILE A 312 7.38 10.16 8.47
CA ILE A 312 8.13 9.07 9.08
C ILE A 312 9.37 8.82 8.24
N ILE A 313 10.52 8.75 8.90
CA ILE A 313 11.83 8.64 8.28
C ILE A 313 12.49 7.35 8.77
N LEU A 314 12.83 6.45 7.86
CA LEU A 314 13.59 5.24 8.15
C LEU A 314 15.07 5.48 7.89
N ASN A 315 15.82 5.77 8.94
CA ASN A 315 17.19 6.23 8.80
C ASN A 315 18.11 5.61 9.85
N TYR A 316 18.21 4.27 9.84
CA TYR A 316 19.15 3.55 10.68
C TYR A 316 20.59 3.73 10.15
N LYS A 317 21.17 4.89 10.47
CA LYS A 317 22.49 5.31 9.98
C LYS A 317 23.62 4.61 10.71
N CYS A 318 24.56 4.10 9.92
CA CYS A 318 25.88 3.69 10.37
C CYS A 318 26.91 4.62 9.70
N PHE A 319 28.06 4.85 10.34
CA PHE A 319 29.11 5.75 9.83
C PHE A 319 30.32 5.01 9.26
N GLU A 320 30.57 3.79 9.72
CA GLU A 320 31.66 2.95 9.23
C GLU A 320 31.19 1.49 9.16
N PRO A 321 30.66 1.04 8.01
CA PRO A 321 30.46 1.80 6.77
C PRO A 321 29.38 2.88 6.90
N GLU A 322 29.53 3.97 6.14
CA GLU A 322 28.43 4.92 5.98
C GLU A 322 27.32 4.27 5.15
N MET A 323 26.18 3.99 5.80
CA MET A 323 25.01 3.40 5.14
C MET A 323 23.72 3.69 5.90
N ASN A 324 22.59 3.67 5.19
CA ASN A 324 21.29 3.37 5.80
C ASN A 324 21.07 1.84 5.80
N LEU A 325 20.96 1.21 6.97
CA LEU A 325 20.89 -0.25 7.05
C LEU A 325 19.64 -0.83 6.37
N TYR A 326 18.49 -0.16 6.43
CA TYR A 326 17.28 -0.59 5.71
C TYR A 326 17.55 -0.73 4.21
N MET A 327 18.31 0.22 3.66
CA MET A 327 18.69 0.26 2.26
C MET A 327 19.59 -0.90 1.85
N ALA A 328 20.63 -1.12 2.66
CA ALA A 328 21.59 -2.19 2.46
C ALA A 328 20.87 -3.55 2.42
N LEU A 329 19.96 -3.76 3.36
CA LEU A 329 19.15 -4.98 3.43
C LEU A 329 18.21 -5.11 2.22
N ILE A 330 17.45 -4.07 1.87
CA ILE A 330 16.55 -4.09 0.70
C ILE A 330 17.31 -4.49 -0.57
N LYS A 331 18.45 -3.84 -0.85
CA LYS A 331 19.24 -4.12 -2.06
C LYS A 331 19.82 -5.52 -2.06
N PHE A 332 20.25 -6.03 -0.91
CA PHE A 332 20.77 -7.38 -0.81
C PHE A 332 19.67 -8.42 -1.05
N TYR A 333 18.52 -8.28 -0.37
CA TYR A 333 17.39 -9.18 -0.54
C TYR A 333 16.82 -9.14 -1.96
N GLU A 334 16.74 -7.98 -2.59
CA GLU A 334 16.31 -7.90 -4.00
C GLU A 334 17.28 -8.61 -4.96
N LYS A 335 18.59 -8.57 -4.65
CA LYS A 335 19.61 -9.16 -5.51
C LYS A 335 19.66 -10.69 -5.39
N TYR A 336 19.50 -11.22 -4.18
CA TYR A 336 19.76 -12.64 -3.89
C TYR A 336 18.52 -13.43 -3.46
N HIS A 337 17.45 -12.75 -3.06
CA HIS A 337 16.22 -13.31 -2.48
C HIS A 337 14.99 -12.56 -3.05
N SER A 338 14.00 -12.25 -2.21
CA SER A 338 12.86 -11.40 -2.54
C SER A 338 12.60 -10.30 -1.50
N ILE A 339 11.89 -9.25 -1.92
CA ILE A 339 11.41 -8.22 -1.00
C ILE A 339 10.42 -8.80 0.02
N GLU A 340 9.62 -9.79 -0.36
CA GLU A 340 8.73 -10.50 0.56
C GLU A 340 9.49 -11.17 1.71
N GLU A 341 10.64 -11.78 1.43
CA GLU A 341 11.50 -12.38 2.45
C GLU A 341 12.14 -11.32 3.36
N PHE A 342 12.51 -10.15 2.82
CA PHE A 342 12.96 -9.04 3.65
C PHE A 342 11.87 -8.56 4.62
N MET A 343 10.63 -8.46 4.15
CA MET A 343 9.50 -8.05 4.98
C MET A 343 9.23 -9.08 6.08
N LEU A 344 9.35 -10.38 5.78
CA LEU A 344 9.28 -11.44 6.78
C LEU A 344 10.44 -11.38 7.76
N ALA A 345 11.64 -10.99 7.33
CA ALA A 345 12.79 -10.80 8.20
C ALA A 345 12.54 -9.68 9.22
N ILE A 346 11.94 -8.56 8.80
CA ILE A 346 11.53 -7.46 9.69
C ILE A 346 10.49 -7.95 10.70
N LEU A 347 9.41 -8.58 10.23
CA LEU A 347 8.31 -9.06 11.08
C LEU A 347 8.77 -10.08 12.12
N ASN A 348 9.66 -10.98 11.74
CA ASN A 348 10.13 -12.06 12.61
C ASN A 348 11.42 -11.72 13.35
N SER A 349 12.08 -10.61 13.01
CA SER A 349 13.45 -10.28 13.43
C SER A 349 14.42 -11.43 13.12
N ASP A 350 14.26 -12.05 11.95
CA ASP A 350 15.01 -13.22 11.51
C ASP A 350 15.75 -12.89 10.20
N PHE A 351 17.05 -12.70 10.30
CA PHE A 351 17.92 -12.35 9.17
C PHE A 351 18.81 -13.52 8.74
N SER A 352 18.35 -14.77 8.92
CA SER A 352 19.11 -15.97 8.55
C SER A 352 19.52 -16.00 7.07
N LEU A 353 18.70 -15.42 6.20
CA LEU A 353 18.94 -15.34 4.75
C LEU A 353 20.11 -14.42 4.35
N LEU A 354 20.74 -13.73 5.31
CA LEU A 354 22.03 -13.07 5.07
C LEU A 354 23.21 -14.04 4.98
N SER A 355 23.03 -15.30 5.39
CA SER A 355 24.05 -16.35 5.26
C SER A 355 24.37 -16.60 3.79
N ASP A 356 25.67 -16.68 3.48
CA ASP A 356 26.16 -17.02 2.14
C ASP A 356 25.65 -18.40 1.69
N GLY A 357 25.39 -19.32 2.63
CA GLY A 357 24.88 -20.66 2.37
C GLY A 357 23.41 -20.73 1.95
N GLU A 358 22.63 -19.67 2.18
CA GLU A 358 21.20 -19.61 1.82
C GLU A 358 20.97 -19.02 0.42
N ILE A 359 22.02 -18.58 -0.26
CA ILE A 359 21.91 -17.99 -1.60
C ILE A 359 21.89 -19.11 -2.65
N MET A 360 20.76 -19.25 -3.35
CA MET A 360 20.66 -20.15 -4.50
C MET A 360 21.44 -19.56 -5.68
N VAL A 361 22.50 -20.24 -6.10
CA VAL A 361 23.33 -19.89 -7.28
C VAL A 361 22.58 -20.17 -8.59
#